data_AF-A0A2H9PK04-F1
#
_entry.id   AF-A0A2H9PK04-F1
#
_cell.length_a   1.000
_cell.length_b   1.000
_cell.length_c   1.000
_cell.angle_alpha   90.00
_cell.angle_beta   90.00
_cell.angle_gamma   90.00
#
_symmetry.space_group_name_H-M   'P 1'
#
loop_
_entity.id
_entity.type
_entity.pdbx_description
1 polymer ?
#
loop_
_entity_poly.entity_id
_entity_poly.type
_entity_poly.pdbx_seq_one_letter_code
_entity_poly.pdbx_strand_id
1 'polypeptide(L)'
;MTELVVCAANDKGIKHAQLLAMRQEFSRVIVVLPAGDDAAVSAAISSVIGTSQCVMIKADLAAPLTLLTAELARRISTNELEVALSLYSGPGKLHMAVLGALLSSGIGVRLVAATPGGMEELIRRR
;
A
#
# COMPACT_ATOMS: atom_id res chain seq x y z
N MET A 1 -3.47 -14.88 6.35
CA MET A 1 -4.26 -14.36 5.20
C MET A 1 -3.60 -13.06 4.84
N THR A 2 -3.24 -12.81 3.59
CA THR A 2 -2.27 -11.74 3.31
C THR A 2 -2.82 -10.33 3.49
N GLU A 3 -2.01 -9.44 4.06
CA GLU A 3 -2.28 -8.00 4.08
C GLU A 3 -1.77 -7.35 2.78
N LEU A 4 -2.48 -6.34 2.30
CA LEU A 4 -2.13 -5.57 1.10
C LEU A 4 -1.69 -4.16 1.48
N VAL A 5 -0.47 -3.78 1.13
CA VAL A 5 0.06 -2.42 1.22
C VAL A 5 0.02 -1.79 -0.16
N VAL A 6 -0.67 -0.66 -0.32
CA VAL A 6 -0.75 0.07 -1.59
C VAL A 6 -0.24 1.49 -1.43
N CYS A 7 0.69 1.86 -2.30
CA CYS A 7 1.07 3.25 -2.49
C CYS A 7 0.10 3.89 -3.49
N ALA A 8 -0.69 4.86 -3.04
CA ALA A 8 -1.59 5.62 -3.89
C ALA A 8 -1.23 7.11 -3.75
N ALA A 9 -0.94 7.79 -4.86
CA ALA A 9 -0.79 9.24 -4.89
C ALA A 9 -1.69 9.92 -5.92
N ASN A 10 -2.24 9.17 -6.87
CA ASN A 10 -3.06 9.71 -7.96
C ASN A 10 -4.37 8.92 -8.10
N ASP A 11 -5.40 9.51 -8.72
CA ASP A 11 -6.70 8.88 -9.02
C ASP A 11 -6.60 7.52 -9.74
N LYS A 12 -5.59 7.37 -10.62
CA LYS A 12 -5.32 6.10 -11.31
C LYS A 12 -4.78 5.02 -10.37
N GLY A 13 -4.00 5.41 -9.37
CA GLY A 13 -3.50 4.52 -8.33
C GLY A 13 -4.61 4.03 -7.40
N ILE A 14 -5.58 4.90 -7.14
CA ILE A 14 -6.77 4.57 -6.37
C ILE A 14 -7.63 3.53 -7.12
N LYS A 15 -7.91 3.73 -8.41
CA LYS A 15 -8.63 2.74 -9.23
C LYS A 15 -7.90 1.38 -9.29
N HIS A 16 -6.58 1.42 -9.33
CA HIS A 16 -5.76 0.22 -9.28
C HIS A 16 -5.86 -0.50 -7.94
N ALA A 17 -5.81 0.25 -6.82
CA ALA A 17 -6.03 -0.28 -5.48
C ALA A 17 -7.44 -0.89 -5.32
N GLN A 18 -8.45 -0.26 -5.90
CA GLN A 18 -9.83 -0.74 -5.90
C GLN A 18 -9.96 -2.08 -6.64
N LEU A 19 -9.35 -2.20 -7.82
CA LEU A 19 -9.33 -3.45 -8.59
C LEU A 19 -8.66 -4.60 -7.83
N LEU A 20 -7.60 -4.30 -7.07
CA LEU A 20 -6.92 -5.28 -6.21
C LEU A 20 -7.79 -5.67 -5.00
N ALA A 21 -8.43 -4.69 -4.35
CA ALA A 21 -9.26 -4.91 -3.17
C ALA A 21 -10.54 -5.72 -3.47
N MET A 22 -11.14 -5.54 -4.65
CA MET A 22 -12.34 -6.27 -5.08
C MET A 22 -12.15 -7.78 -5.21
N ARG A 23 -10.90 -8.27 -5.28
CA ARG A 23 -10.62 -9.70 -5.49
C ARG A 23 -10.70 -10.56 -4.22
N GLN A 24 -11.03 -9.97 -3.06
CA GLN A 24 -11.29 -10.66 -1.76
C GLN A 24 -10.16 -11.57 -1.22
N GLU A 25 -8.93 -11.50 -1.75
CA GLU A 25 -7.78 -12.27 -1.25
C GLU A 25 -7.11 -11.65 0.00
N PHE A 26 -7.49 -10.42 0.36
CA PHE A 26 -6.81 -9.65 1.40
C PHE A 26 -7.72 -9.42 2.61
N SER A 27 -7.21 -9.75 3.80
CA SER A 27 -7.94 -9.48 5.05
C SER A 27 -7.89 -8.01 5.43
N ARG A 28 -6.74 -7.36 5.22
CA ARG A 28 -6.48 -5.97 5.57
C ARG A 28 -5.80 -5.24 4.43
N VAL A 29 -6.25 -4.01 4.19
CA VAL A 29 -5.68 -3.13 3.15
C VAL A 29 -5.11 -1.89 3.83
N ILE A 30 -3.82 -1.67 3.66
CA ILE A 30 -3.07 -0.52 4.17
C ILE A 30 -2.75 0.38 2.98
N VAL A 31 -3.31 1.59 2.97
CA VAL A 31 -3.07 2.56 1.89
C VAL A 31 -2.15 3.65 2.41
N VAL A 32 -1.02 3.85 1.75
CA VAL A 32 -0.03 4.88 2.08
C VAL A 32 -0.15 6.02 1.08
N LEU A 33 -0.40 7.21 1.62
CA LEU A 33 -0.73 8.42 0.86
C LEU A 33 0.26 9.53 1.17
N PRO A 34 0.67 10.33 0.17
CA PRO A 34 1.38 11.57 0.45
C PRO A 34 0.45 12.59 1.12
N ALA A 35 0.99 13.39 2.04
CA ALA A 35 0.26 14.49 2.67
C ALA A 35 -0.16 15.53 1.61
N GLY A 36 -1.45 15.58 1.26
CA GLY A 36 -2.01 16.53 0.28
C GLY A 36 -3.33 16.10 -0.37
N ASP A 37 -3.56 14.80 -0.59
CA ASP A 37 -4.73 14.28 -1.35
C ASP A 37 -5.85 13.69 -0.47
N ASP A 38 -6.32 14.48 0.49
CA ASP A 38 -7.25 14.02 1.53
C ASP A 38 -8.70 13.77 1.08
N ALA A 39 -9.16 14.41 -0.01
CA ALA A 39 -10.57 14.41 -0.40
C ALA A 39 -10.96 13.28 -1.38
N ALA A 40 -10.09 12.92 -2.34
CA ALA A 40 -10.41 11.92 -3.35
C ALA A 40 -10.28 10.48 -2.82
N VAL A 41 -9.37 10.26 -1.87
CA VAL A 41 -8.98 8.91 -1.43
C VAL A 41 -9.91 8.37 -0.36
N SER A 42 -10.37 9.22 0.56
CA SER A 42 -11.38 8.84 1.57
C SER A 42 -12.71 8.43 0.92
N ALA A 43 -13.17 9.17 -0.10
CA ALA A 43 -14.41 8.86 -0.83
C ALA A 43 -14.30 7.60 -1.70
N ALA A 44 -13.14 7.37 -2.33
CA ALA A 44 -12.94 6.24 -3.21
C ALA A 44 -12.66 4.91 -2.48
N ILE A 45 -12.07 4.96 -1.29
CA ILE A 45 -11.85 3.76 -0.47
C ILE A 45 -13.13 3.34 0.26
N SER A 46 -13.93 4.32 0.72
CA SER A 46 -15.22 4.06 1.40
C SER A 46 -16.27 3.40 0.51
N SER A 47 -16.18 3.58 -0.81
CA SER A 47 -17.11 2.96 -1.77
C SER A 47 -16.71 1.55 -2.21
N VAL A 48 -15.47 1.12 -1.97
CA VAL A 48 -14.94 -0.16 -2.50
C VAL A 48 -14.65 -1.19 -1.41
N ILE A 49 -14.29 -0.76 -0.21
CA ILE A 49 -13.98 -1.67 0.88
C ILE A 49 -15.15 -1.62 1.85
N GLY A 50 -15.98 -2.67 1.84
CA GLY A 50 -16.97 -2.92 2.87
C GLY A 50 -16.30 -2.97 4.24
N THR A 51 -16.20 -1.81 4.88
CA THR A 51 -16.15 -1.47 6.31
C THR A 51 -15.15 -2.17 7.24
N SER A 52 -14.45 -3.26 6.89
CA SER A 52 -13.89 -4.08 7.97
C SER A 52 -12.42 -3.87 8.30
N GLN A 53 -11.48 -3.58 7.39
CA GLN A 53 -10.06 -3.45 7.76
C GLN A 53 -9.22 -2.57 6.80
N CYS A 54 -9.63 -1.32 6.53
CA CYS A 54 -8.78 -0.37 5.80
C CYS A 54 -8.01 0.55 6.75
N VAL A 55 -6.69 0.63 6.62
CA VAL A 55 -5.84 1.55 7.39
C VAL A 55 -5.20 2.54 6.44
N MET A 56 -5.49 3.82 6.64
CA MET A 56 -4.87 4.89 5.84
C MET A 56 -3.71 5.50 6.62
N ILE A 57 -2.53 5.53 6.00
CA ILE A 57 -1.34 6.13 6.58
C ILE A 57 -0.93 7.32 5.73
N LYS A 58 -1.00 8.51 6.33
CA LYS A 58 -0.49 9.74 5.74
C LYS A 58 1.01 9.82 5.96
N ALA A 59 1.76 9.99 4.87
CA ALA A 59 3.20 10.13 4.81
C ALA A 59 3.56 11.59 4.50
N ASP A 60 4.24 12.26 5.41
CA ASP A 60 4.78 13.60 5.17
C ASP A 60 6.05 13.50 4.30
N LEU A 61 5.96 13.95 3.06
CA LEU A 61 7.08 13.94 2.12
C LEU A 61 8.09 15.05 2.40
N ALA A 62 7.77 16.05 3.22
CA ALA A 62 8.74 17.07 3.63
C ALA A 62 9.76 16.50 4.63
N ALA A 63 9.38 15.47 5.39
CA ALA A 63 10.24 14.85 6.39
C ALA A 63 11.45 14.11 5.78
N PRO A 64 12.58 14.00 6.51
CA PRO A 64 13.70 13.13 6.15
C PRO A 64 13.26 11.67 5.98
N LEU A 65 13.86 10.97 5.01
CA LEU A 65 13.48 9.58 4.68
C LEU A 65 13.61 8.63 5.88
N THR A 66 14.60 8.84 6.76
CA THR A 66 14.84 8.04 7.97
C THR A 66 13.73 8.17 9.01
N LEU A 67 13.16 9.37 9.17
CA LEU A 67 12.03 9.58 10.07
C LEU A 67 10.76 9.00 9.46
N LEU A 68 10.59 9.15 8.15
CA LEU A 68 9.45 8.63 7.42
C LEU A 68 9.41 7.09 7.46
N THR A 69 10.54 6.41 7.24
CA THR A 69 10.61 4.95 7.33
C THR A 69 10.29 4.46 8.75
N ALA A 70 10.83 5.11 9.78
CA ALA A 70 10.58 4.74 11.18
C ALA A 70 9.13 4.99 11.62
N GLU A 71 8.48 6.01 11.08
CA GLU A 71 7.06 6.27 11.29
C GLU A 71 6.19 5.24 10.56
N LEU A 72 6.49 4.98 9.29
CA LEU A 72 5.78 3.97 8.49
C LEU A 72 5.95 2.57 9.09
N ALA A 73 7.12 2.20 9.58
CA ALA A 73 7.35 0.90 10.23
C ALA A 73 6.50 0.73 11.49
N ARG A 74 6.28 1.80 12.27
CA ARG A 74 5.41 1.77 13.45
C ARG A 74 3.92 1.71 13.10
N ARG A 75 3.52 2.35 12.00
CA ARG A 75 2.12 2.42 11.57
C ARG A 75 1.68 1.22 10.73
N ILE A 76 2.59 0.68 9.92
CA ILE A 76 2.42 -0.57 9.17
C ILE A 76 2.73 -1.72 10.14
N SER A 77 1.82 -1.91 11.11
CA SER A 77 1.86 -3.03 12.04
C SER A 77 1.11 -4.20 11.42
N THR A 78 1.85 -5.20 10.97
CA THR A 78 1.33 -6.47 10.49
C THR A 78 1.86 -7.61 11.36
N ASN A 79 1.04 -8.64 11.57
CA ASN A 79 1.48 -9.89 12.20
C ASN A 79 1.80 -10.97 11.14
N GLU A 80 1.65 -10.65 9.86
CA GLU A 80 1.95 -11.57 8.75
C GLU A 80 3.45 -11.51 8.41
N LEU A 81 4.03 -12.65 8.06
CA LEU A 81 5.42 -12.76 7.62
C LEU A 81 5.64 -12.25 6.20
N GLU A 82 4.56 -12.09 5.44
CA GLU A 82 4.59 -11.65 4.04
C GLU A 82 3.40 -10.73 3.74
N VAL A 83 3.66 -9.62 3.06
CA VAL A 83 2.63 -8.68 2.62
C VAL A 83 2.66 -8.51 1.10
N ALA A 84 1.49 -8.37 0.51
CA ALA A 84 1.38 -7.93 -0.87
C ALA A 84 1.64 -6.43 -0.94
N LEU A 85 2.58 -5.99 -1.78
CA LEU A 85 2.94 -4.59 -1.95
C LEU A 85 2.69 -4.15 -3.39
N SER A 86 1.90 -3.10 -3.55
CA SER A 86 1.74 -2.40 -4.83
C SER A 86 2.40 -1.03 -4.79
N LEU A 87 3.39 -0.85 -5.67
CA LEU A 87 4.12 0.41 -5.89
C LEU A 87 3.64 1.14 -7.15
N TYR A 88 2.46 0.80 -7.66
CA TYR A 88 1.93 1.30 -8.94
C TYR A 88 1.81 2.83 -8.99
N SER A 89 1.58 3.49 -7.85
CA SER A 89 1.44 4.94 -7.75
C SER A 89 2.24 5.47 -6.57
N GLY A 90 2.63 6.74 -6.62
CA GLY A 90 3.42 7.39 -5.56
C GLY A 90 4.76 7.95 -6.05
N PRO A 91 5.31 8.96 -5.35
CA PRO A 91 6.67 9.42 -5.61
C PRO A 91 7.69 8.40 -5.12
N GLY A 92 8.86 8.36 -5.78
CA GLY A 92 9.92 7.41 -5.42
C GLY A 92 10.36 7.49 -3.94
N LYS A 93 10.30 8.68 -3.34
CA LYS A 93 10.57 8.86 -1.90
C LYS A 93 9.60 8.07 -1.02
N LEU A 94 8.31 8.00 -1.39
CA LEU A 94 7.30 7.24 -0.68
C LEU A 94 7.51 5.73 -0.88
N HIS A 95 7.83 5.29 -2.10
CA HIS A 95 8.15 3.89 -2.38
C HIS A 95 9.34 3.41 -1.56
N MET A 96 10.43 4.21 -1.54
CA MET A 96 11.61 3.90 -0.72
C MET A 96 11.27 3.86 0.77
N ALA A 97 10.41 4.75 1.25
CA ALA A 97 10.02 4.78 2.65
C ALA A 97 9.20 3.55 3.05
N VAL A 98 8.25 3.14 2.22
CA VAL A 98 7.39 1.97 2.45
C VAL A 98 8.19 0.67 2.37
N LEU A 99 9.01 0.51 1.33
CA LEU A 99 9.91 -0.65 1.21
C LEU A 99 10.89 -0.72 2.39
N GLY A 100 11.50 0.41 2.74
CA GLY A 100 12.42 0.50 3.88
C GLY A 100 11.73 0.11 5.19
N ALA A 101 10.50 0.57 5.41
CA ALA A 101 9.71 0.21 6.59
C ALA A 101 9.43 -1.29 6.67
N LEU A 102 8.94 -1.89 5.57
CA LEU A 102 8.61 -3.32 5.52
C LEU A 102 9.84 -4.21 5.72
N LEU A 103 10.93 -3.89 5.02
CA LEU A 103 12.19 -4.63 5.13
C LEU A 103 12.83 -4.49 6.52
N SER A 104 12.75 -3.30 7.14
CA SER A 104 13.29 -3.06 8.49
C SER A 104 12.51 -3.83 9.57
N SER A 105 11.23 -4.07 9.33
CA SER A 105 10.37 -4.89 10.20
C SER A 105 10.55 -6.40 9.96
N GLY A 106 11.40 -6.83 9.02
CA GLY A 106 11.63 -8.25 8.73
C GLY A 106 10.47 -8.91 7.97
N ILE A 107 9.62 -8.13 7.31
CA ILE A 107 8.44 -8.62 6.60
C ILE A 107 8.83 -8.92 5.14
N GLY A 108 8.46 -10.11 4.67
CA GLY A 108 8.57 -10.49 3.27
C GLY A 108 7.64 -9.68 2.37
N VAL A 109 8.09 -9.36 1.16
CA VAL A 109 7.35 -8.48 0.26
C VAL A 109 7.04 -9.18 -1.05
N ARG A 110 5.74 -9.29 -1.37
CA ARG A 110 5.24 -9.81 -2.63
C ARG A 110 4.81 -8.66 -3.52
N LEU A 111 5.59 -8.36 -4.56
CA LEU A 111 5.27 -7.26 -5.47
C LEU A 111 4.11 -7.63 -6.39
N VAL A 112 3.04 -6.83 -6.34
CA VAL A 112 1.79 -7.13 -7.03
C VAL A 112 1.30 -5.91 -7.82
N ALA A 113 0.73 -6.18 -8.99
CA ALA A 113 0.09 -5.17 -9.82
C ALA A 113 -1.19 -5.72 -10.45
N ALA A 114 -2.21 -4.87 -10.59
CA ALA A 114 -3.40 -5.16 -11.38
C ALA A 114 -3.11 -4.95 -12.88
N THR A 115 -3.19 -6.02 -13.65
CA THR A 115 -3.17 -6.02 -15.11
C THR A 115 -4.59 -6.21 -15.66
N PRO A 116 -4.83 -5.97 -16.97
CA PRO A 116 -6.12 -6.29 -17.58
C PRO A 116 -6.52 -7.76 -17.45
N GLY A 117 -5.56 -8.67 -17.28
CA GLY A 117 -5.77 -10.10 -17.06
C GLY A 117 -6.02 -10.49 -15.60
N GLY A 118 -5.79 -9.59 -14.65
CA GLY A 118 -6.02 -9.85 -13.23
C GLY A 118 -4.92 -9.28 -12.34
N MET A 119 -4.59 -9.99 -11.27
CA MET A 119 -3.46 -9.62 -10.40
C MET A 119 -2.25 -10.44 -10.85
N GLU A 120 -1.14 -9.76 -11.12
CA GLU A 120 0.13 -10.41 -11.43
C GLU A 120 1.17 -10.10 -10.36
N GLU A 121 1.90 -11.14 -9.97
CA GLU A 121 3.13 -11.00 -9.21
C GLU A 121 4.25 -10.60 -10.16
N LEU A 122 4.89 -9.47 -9.86
CA LEU A 122 5.95 -8.92 -10.71
C LEU A 122 7.26 -9.73 -10.59
N ILE A 123 7.43 -10.49 -9.50
CA ILE A 123 8.59 -11.36 -9.28
C ILE A 123 8.18 -12.81 -9.54
N ARG A 124 8.38 -13.29 -10.77
CA ARG A 124 8.31 -14.73 -11.07
C ARG A 124 9.56 -15.42 -10.56
N ARG A 125 9.42 -16.31 -9.58
CA ARG A 125 10.46 -17.31 -9.26
C ARG A 125 10.60 -18.21 -10.49
N ARG A 126 11.72 -18.10 -11.19
CA ARG A 126 12.14 -19.08 -12.21
C ARG A 126 12.76 -20.29 -11.54
#